data_AF-A0A9Q3QAS8-F1
#
_entry.id   AF-A0A9Q3QAS8-F1
#
_cell.length_a   1.000
_cell.length_b   1.000
_cell.length_c   1.000
_cell.angle_alpha   90.00
_cell.angle_beta   90.00
_cell.angle_gamma   90.00
#
_symmetry.space_group_name_H-M   'P 1'
#
loop_
_entity.id
_entity.type
_entity.pdbx_description
1 polymer ?
#
loop_
_entity_poly.entity_id
_entity_poly.type
_entity_poly.pdbx_seq_one_letter_code
_entity_poly.pdbx_strand_id
1 'polypeptide(L)'
;MIGNAPASLAVTGPSSLEEQWDEEEEPEEIETVLKVVPPAYHQYLDVFSKVKAEKRPSHCTWDHHIELESLLPLIYVIYLLSNQESQTLWAYISENVEKGFTRPSSFSTGAPVLFVKK
;
A
#
# COMPACT_ATOMS: atom_id res chain seq x y z
N MET A 1 -51.41 35.66 12.70
CA MET A 1 -49.95 35.79 12.70
C MET A 1 -49.38 34.68 13.54
N ILE A 2 -48.73 33.66 12.96
CA ILE A 2 -47.41 33.14 13.33
C ILE A 2 -46.93 32.32 12.12
N GLY A 3 -45.91 32.79 11.42
CA GLY A 3 -45.26 32.03 10.36
C GLY A 3 -44.19 31.13 10.98
N ASN A 4 -43.90 30.00 10.34
CA ASN A 4 -42.67 29.25 10.55
C ASN A 4 -42.26 28.61 9.22
N ALA A 5 -41.15 29.10 8.67
CA ALA A 5 -40.41 28.46 7.60
C ALA A 5 -39.49 27.39 8.21
N PRO A 6 -39.34 26.20 7.63
CA PRO A 6 -38.22 25.33 7.97
C PRO A 6 -36.95 25.82 7.26
N ALA A 7 -35.93 26.04 8.06
CA ALA A 7 -34.60 26.50 7.67
C ALA A 7 -33.88 25.52 6.75
N SER A 8 -33.20 26.07 5.74
CA SER A 8 -32.22 25.38 4.91
C SER A 8 -30.96 25.10 5.74
N LEU A 9 -30.62 23.82 5.94
CA LEU A 9 -29.35 23.40 6.52
C LEU A 9 -28.31 23.28 5.39
N ALA A 10 -27.53 24.34 5.19
CA ALA A 10 -26.27 24.25 4.47
C ALA A 10 -25.22 23.67 5.44
N VAL A 11 -24.74 22.46 5.17
CA VAL A 11 -23.52 21.94 5.79
C VAL A 11 -22.36 22.25 4.84
N THR A 12 -21.68 23.36 5.12
CA THR A 12 -20.29 23.59 4.68
C THR A 12 -19.38 23.32 5.86
N GLY A 13 -18.44 22.41 5.71
CA GLY A 13 -17.38 22.16 6.69
C GLY A 13 -16.41 21.09 6.17
N PRO A 14 -15.10 21.29 6.28
CA PRO A 14 -14.12 20.73 5.36
C PRO A 14 -13.76 19.30 5.75
N SER A 15 -13.72 18.37 4.80
CA SER A 15 -12.93 17.15 4.99
C SER A 15 -11.58 17.40 4.32
N SER A 16 -10.79 18.25 4.97
CA SER A 16 -9.36 18.26 4.79
C SER A 16 -8.91 16.85 5.17
N LEU A 17 -8.35 16.13 4.21
CA LEU A 17 -7.61 14.91 4.45
C LEU A 17 -6.42 15.31 5.32
N GLU A 18 -6.64 15.31 6.63
CA GLU A 18 -5.54 15.28 7.59
C GLU A 18 -4.88 13.93 7.39
N GLU A 19 -3.86 13.93 6.55
CA GLU A 19 -2.88 12.88 6.53
C GLU A 19 -2.24 12.86 7.92
N GLN A 20 -2.71 11.95 8.77
CA GLN A 20 -2.03 11.60 10.00
C GLN A 20 -0.79 10.80 9.63
N TRP A 21 0.34 11.50 9.59
CA TRP A 21 1.67 10.89 9.52
C TRP A 21 2.13 10.67 10.96
N ASP A 22 2.28 9.42 11.38
CA ASP A 22 2.87 9.07 12.66
C ASP A 22 4.38 9.37 12.57
N GLU A 23 4.84 10.44 13.21
CA GLU A 23 6.25 10.88 13.26
C GLU A 23 7.04 10.12 14.35
N GLU A 24 7.20 8.82 14.19
CA GLU A 24 8.20 8.07 14.96
C GLU A 24 9.28 7.56 13.99
N GLU A 25 10.25 8.42 13.67
CA GLU A 25 11.44 8.05 12.92
C GLU A 25 12.61 7.82 13.89
N GLU A 26 13.19 6.62 13.85
CA GLU A 26 14.37 6.23 14.65
C GLU A 26 15.60 7.07 14.21
N PRO A 27 16.32 7.73 15.13
CA PRO A 27 17.36 8.72 14.80
C PRO A 27 18.55 8.14 14.03
N GLU A 28 18.81 6.83 14.15
CA GLU A 28 19.90 6.16 13.45
C GLU A 28 19.65 6.06 11.93
N GLU A 29 18.39 6.02 11.49
CA GLU A 29 18.05 5.89 10.07
C GLU A 29 18.30 7.22 9.33
N ILE A 30 17.91 8.35 9.95
CA ILE A 30 18.01 9.69 9.37
C ILE A 30 19.47 10.07 9.05
N GLU A 31 20.41 9.74 9.95
CA GLU A 31 21.83 10.05 9.73
C GLU A 31 22.42 9.29 8.54
N THR A 32 21.98 8.05 8.33
CA THR A 32 22.42 7.26 7.17
C THR A 32 21.85 7.81 5.87
N VAL A 33 20.58 8.22 5.86
CA VAL A 33 19.90 8.79 4.69
C VAL A 33 20.55 10.11 4.28
N LEU A 34 20.85 10.99 5.24
CA LEU A 34 21.51 12.29 4.99
C LEU A 34 22.87 12.16 4.29
N LYS A 35 23.62 11.09 4.58
CA LYS A 35 24.93 10.84 3.96
C LYS A 35 24.83 10.36 2.51
N VAL A 36 23.72 9.69 2.15
CA VAL A 36 23.51 9.11 0.82
C VAL A 36 22.75 10.06 -0.11
N VAL A 37 21.77 10.80 0.43
CA VAL A 37 20.89 11.67 -0.35
C VAL A 37 21.61 12.98 -0.70
N PRO A 38 21.66 13.38 -1.99
CA PRO A 38 22.25 14.66 -2.39
C PRO A 38 21.56 15.86 -1.72
N PRO A 39 22.30 16.96 -1.41
CA PRO A 39 21.76 18.13 -0.71
C PRO A 39 20.50 18.76 -1.34
N ALA A 40 20.35 18.67 -2.66
CA ALA A 40 19.19 19.18 -3.38
C ALA A 40 17.87 18.50 -2.98
N TYR A 41 17.93 17.30 -2.39
CA TYR A 41 16.77 16.49 -2.00
C TYR A 41 16.59 16.38 -0.49
N HIS A 42 17.37 17.13 0.32
CA HIS A 42 17.25 17.10 1.78
C HIS A 42 15.91 17.62 2.31
N GLN A 43 15.14 18.33 1.48
CA GLN A 43 13.76 18.69 1.82
C GLN A 43 12.77 17.52 1.73
N TYR A 44 13.17 16.38 1.14
CA TYR A 44 12.35 15.20 0.91
C TYR A 44 12.91 13.97 1.64
N LEU A 45 13.59 14.15 2.77
CA LEU A 45 14.20 13.04 3.51
C LEU A 45 13.15 12.01 3.98
N ASP A 46 11.94 12.49 4.24
CA ASP A 46 10.77 11.68 4.58
C ASP A 46 10.44 10.64 3.50
N VAL A 47 10.65 10.95 2.22
CA VAL A 47 10.43 10.03 1.09
C VAL A 47 11.40 8.85 1.12
N PHE A 48 12.56 9.01 1.76
CA PHE A 48 13.59 7.97 1.86
C PHE A 48 13.47 7.13 3.14
N SER A 49 12.48 7.39 3.99
CA SER A 49 12.21 6.60 5.19
C SER A 49 11.71 5.20 4.81
N LYS A 50 12.39 4.16 5.31
CA LYS A 50 12.00 2.77 5.06
C LYS A 50 10.66 2.46 5.70
N VAL A 51 10.41 2.97 6.90
CA VAL A 51 9.16 2.76 7.64
C VAL A 51 7.97 3.33 6.85
N LYS A 52 8.10 4.56 6.34
CA LYS A 52 7.05 5.17 5.51
C LYS A 52 6.86 4.41 4.20
N ALA A 53 7.92 3.91 3.58
CA ALA A 53 7.85 3.11 2.36
C ALA A 53 7.14 1.75 2.54
N GLU A 54 7.15 1.19 3.76
CA GLU A 54 6.43 -0.05 4.08
C GLU A 54 4.92 0.16 4.30
N LYS A 55 4.44 1.41 4.42
CA LYS A 55 3.02 1.74 4.57
C LYS A 55 2.39 2.03 3.21
N ARG A 56 1.30 1.33 2.88
CA ARG A 56 0.54 1.63 1.65
C ARG A 56 -0.16 2.99 1.77
N PRO A 57 -0.19 3.78 0.69
CA PRO A 57 -1.06 4.94 0.64
C PRO A 57 -2.53 4.50 0.74
N SER A 58 -3.37 5.37 1.28
CA SER A 58 -4.81 5.16 1.34
C SER A 58 -5.40 5.09 -0.08
N HIS A 59 -6.48 4.32 -0.22
CA HIS A 59 -7.20 4.20 -1.49
C HIS A 59 -7.71 5.57 -1.95
N CYS A 60 -7.49 5.90 -3.21
CA CYS A 60 -7.89 7.19 -3.80
C CYS A 60 -8.54 7.03 -5.18
N THR A 61 -9.02 8.14 -5.75
CA THR A 61 -9.68 8.15 -7.07
C THR A 61 -8.73 7.83 -8.24
N TRP A 62 -7.42 7.88 -8.01
CA TRP A 62 -6.40 7.55 -9.00
C TRP A 62 -5.84 6.14 -8.84
N ASP A 63 -6.49 5.30 -8.04
CA ASP A 63 -6.11 3.89 -7.94
C ASP A 63 -6.22 3.20 -9.30
N HIS A 64 -5.25 2.33 -9.59
CA HIS A 64 -5.21 1.62 -10.85
C HIS A 64 -6.41 0.66 -10.97
N HIS A 65 -7.24 0.88 -11.98
CA HIS A 65 -8.36 0.02 -12.34
C HIS A 65 -7.97 -0.90 -13.52
N ILE A 66 -8.21 -2.19 -13.37
CA ILE A 66 -8.03 -3.18 -14.43
C ILE A 66 -9.40 -3.50 -15.02
N GLU A 67 -9.66 -3.01 -16.23
CA GLU A 67 -10.89 -3.33 -16.97
C GLU A 67 -10.81 -4.77 -17.49
N LEU A 68 -11.86 -5.56 -17.24
CA LEU A 68 -11.94 -6.95 -17.67
C LEU A 68 -12.82 -7.07 -18.92
N GLU A 69 -12.27 -7.56 -20.02
CA GLU A 69 -13.00 -7.74 -21.30
C GLU A 69 -13.92 -8.98 -21.29
N SER A 70 -13.56 -10.03 -20.55
CA SER A 70 -14.36 -11.26 -20.33
C SER A 70 -13.82 -12.07 -19.14
N LEU A 71 -14.53 -13.12 -18.69
CA LEU A 71 -14.04 -14.01 -17.61
C LEU A 71 -12.80 -14.78 -18.10
N LEU A 72 -11.63 -14.46 -17.55
CA LEU A 72 -10.38 -15.16 -17.83
C LEU A 72 -10.50 -16.64 -17.41
N PRO A 73 -9.95 -17.59 -18.21
CA PRO A 73 -9.96 -18.99 -17.84
C PRO A 73 -9.19 -19.25 -16.53
N LEU A 74 -9.74 -20.17 -15.74
CA LEU A 74 -9.11 -20.77 -14.55
C LEU A 74 -7.81 -21.48 -14.96
N ILE A 75 -6.67 -20.81 -14.92
CA ILE A 75 -5.37 -21.47 -15.13
C ILE A 75 -4.63 -21.51 -13.81
N TYR A 76 -4.77 -22.63 -13.10
CA TYR A 76 -3.92 -22.96 -11.96
C TYR A 76 -2.87 -23.97 -12.40
N VAL A 77 -1.65 -23.51 -12.66
CA VAL A 77 -0.50 -24.42 -12.69
C VAL A 77 0.08 -24.46 -11.29
N ILE A 78 -0.20 -25.55 -10.56
CA ILE A 78 0.43 -25.83 -9.28
C ILE A 78 1.80 -26.43 -9.58
N TYR A 79 2.85 -25.61 -9.52
CA TYR A 79 4.22 -26.09 -9.66
C TYR A 79 4.70 -26.73 -8.36
N LEU A 80 5.49 -27.80 -8.49
CA LEU A 80 6.18 -28.39 -7.33
C LEU A 80 7.29 -27.44 -6.88
N LEU A 81 7.24 -27.04 -5.62
CA LEU A 81 8.28 -26.23 -4.98
C LEU A 81 9.23 -27.11 -4.18
N SER A 82 10.52 -26.81 -4.23
CA SER A 82 11.47 -27.37 -3.28
C SER A 82 11.22 -26.85 -1.85
N ASN A 83 11.76 -27.54 -0.84
CA ASN A 83 11.62 -27.09 0.55
C ASN A 83 12.16 -25.67 0.76
N GLN A 84 13.26 -25.32 0.10
CA GLN A 84 13.87 -24.00 0.21
C GLN A 84 13.00 -22.92 -0.44
N GLU A 85 12.46 -23.19 -1.64
CA GLU A 85 11.55 -22.28 -2.33
C GLU A 85 10.26 -22.06 -1.55
N SER A 86 9.69 -23.14 -0.99
CA SER A 86 8.49 -23.08 -0.16
C SER A 86 8.71 -22.20 1.09
N GLN A 87 9.80 -22.41 1.83
CA GLN A 87 10.14 -21.59 3.00
C GLN A 87 10.34 -20.12 2.63
N THR A 88 11.04 -19.87 1.52
CA THR A 88 11.28 -18.51 1.01
C THR A 88 9.97 -17.81 0.64
N LEU A 89 9.08 -18.52 -0.06
CA LEU A 89 7.78 -18.01 -0.43
C LEU A 89 6.90 -17.70 0.78
N TRP A 90 6.88 -18.60 1.76
CA TRP A 90 6.13 -18.40 2.99
C TRP A 90 6.60 -17.17 3.77
N ALA A 91 7.92 -17.00 3.93
CA ALA A 91 8.48 -15.83 4.58
C ALA A 91 8.12 -14.53 3.84
N TYR A 92 8.21 -14.53 2.50
CA TYR A 92 7.83 -13.39 1.69
C TYR A 92 6.33 -13.06 1.84
N ILE A 93 5.46 -14.06 1.79
CA ILE A 93 4.01 -13.86 1.93
C ILE A 93 3.70 -13.32 3.33
N SER A 94 4.26 -13.91 4.40
CA SER A 94 3.98 -13.45 5.77
C SER A 94 4.39 -12.01 5.98
N GLU A 95 5.59 -11.63 5.52
CA GLU A 95 6.09 -10.25 5.63
C GLU A 95 5.19 -9.26 4.87
N ASN A 96 4.77 -9.60 3.65
CA ASN A 96 3.93 -8.72 2.84
C ASN A 96 2.49 -8.64 3.34
N VAL A 97 1.98 -9.70 4.00
CA VAL A 97 0.68 -9.67 4.67
C VAL A 97 0.73 -8.80 5.93
N GLU A 98 1.80 -8.91 6.72
CA GLU A 98 2.02 -8.06 7.90
C GLU A 98 2.12 -6.58 7.52
N LYS A 99 2.83 -6.26 6.43
CA LYS A 99 2.91 -4.91 5.84
C LYS A 99 1.59 -4.42 5.20
N GLY A 100 0.60 -5.31 5.01
CA GLY A 100 -0.65 -4.99 4.32
C GLY A 100 -0.53 -4.83 2.79
N PHE A 101 0.60 -5.23 2.21
CA PHE A 101 0.85 -5.21 0.76
C PHE A 101 -0.03 -6.20 0.03
N THR A 102 -0.17 -7.40 0.60
CA THR A 102 -1.06 -8.44 0.08
C THR A 102 -2.10 -8.81 1.13
N ARG A 103 -3.22 -9.36 0.68
CA ARG A 103 -4.28 -9.89 1.54
C ARG A 103 -4.80 -11.20 0.96
N PRO A 104 -5.30 -12.12 1.80
CA PRO A 104 -6.03 -13.29 1.31
C PRO A 104 -7.18 -12.85 0.40
N SER A 105 -7.33 -13.50 -0.74
CA SER A 105 -8.42 -13.25 -1.67
C SER A 105 -9.03 -14.56 -2.16
N SER A 106 -10.32 -14.54 -2.48
CA SER A 106 -11.09 -15.67 -2.98
C SER A 106 -11.35 -15.57 -4.49
N PHE A 107 -10.36 -15.10 -5.24
CA PHE A 107 -10.50 -14.93 -6.68
C PHE A 107 -10.44 -16.27 -7.41
N SER A 108 -11.24 -16.42 -8.45
CA SER A 108 -11.29 -17.66 -9.24
C SER A 108 -10.07 -17.85 -10.14
N THR A 109 -9.18 -16.87 -10.29
CA THR A 109 -7.99 -16.98 -11.15
C THR A 109 -6.74 -16.64 -10.34
N GLY A 110 -5.59 -17.23 -10.70
CA GLY A 110 -4.32 -16.94 -10.05
C GLY A 110 -3.16 -16.97 -11.04
N ALA A 111 -2.09 -16.25 -10.73
CA ALA A 111 -0.83 -16.31 -11.46
C ALA A 111 0.21 -17.10 -10.66
N PRO A 112 1.09 -17.87 -11.29
CA PRO A 112 2.15 -18.59 -10.59
C PRO A 112 3.25 -17.64 -10.09
N VAL A 113 3.90 -18.02 -9.00
CA VAL A 113 5.12 -17.36 -8.50
C VAL A 113 6.35 -18.02 -9.12
N LEU A 114 7.27 -17.19 -9.63
CA LEU A 114 8.53 -17.64 -10.23
C LEU A 114 9.72 -17.20 -9.37
N PHE A 115 10.73 -18.06 -9.25
CA PHE A 115 11.96 -17.77 -8.51
C PHE A 115 13.08 -17.40 -9.48
N VAL A 116 13.75 -16.27 -9.23
CA VAL A 116 14.92 -15.80 -9.97
C VAL A 116 16.06 -15.63 -8.99
N LYS A 117 17.25 -16.12 -9.35
CA LYS A 117 18.47 -15.92 -8.56
C LYS A 117 18.90 -14.45 -8.70
N LYS A 118 19.09 -13.78 -7.56
CA LYS A 118 19.64 -12.42 -7.50
C LYS A 118 21.14 -12.42 -7.74
#